data_AF-A0A1V6BR33-F1
#
_entry.id   AF-A0A1V6BR33-F1
#
_cell.length_a   1.000
_cell.length_b   1.000
_cell.length_c   1.000
_cell.angle_alpha   90.00
_cell.angle_beta   90.00
_cell.angle_gamma   90.00
#
_symmetry.space_group_name_H-M   'P 1'
#
loop_
_entity.id
_entity.type
_entity.pdbx_description
1 polymer ?
#
loop_
_entity_poly.entity_id
_entity_poly.type
_entity_poly.pdbx_seq_one_letter_code
_entity_poly.pdbx_strand_id
1 'polypeptide(L)'
;MKNKKHLFHFIISESMNNTVIDFLLKEFKINTFSELFETMFRLVNKKIPKMKRIIGNHRSEYAVIDNTDDKRLDKYLRISEADYLQIKRWHSLYNEFGMASTVRDIILFFYNGVMKYGLEGFLEIVGKKLRIDKLKNDFLGKMTQLLNITARKRLLYALLIENYPKYVYST
;
A
#
# COMPACT_ATOMS: atom_id res chain seq x y z
N MET A 1 -24.71 14.94 7.53
CA MET A 1 -24.92 13.68 6.78
C MET A 1 -24.47 12.52 7.65
N LYS A 2 -25.32 11.51 7.88
CA LYS A 2 -24.94 10.27 8.58
C LYS A 2 -23.67 9.69 7.94
N ASN A 3 -22.79 9.08 8.74
CA ASN A 3 -21.54 8.41 8.35
C ASN A 3 -21.77 7.36 7.25
N LYS A 4 -21.99 7.79 6.01
CA LYS A 4 -22.26 6.92 4.87
C LYS A 4 -20.96 6.22 4.52
N LYS A 5 -20.94 4.91 4.72
CA LYS A 5 -19.84 4.06 4.27
C LYS A 5 -20.14 3.53 2.87
N HIS A 6 -19.13 3.52 2.02
CA HIS A 6 -19.16 2.93 0.69
C HIS A 6 -18.70 1.47 0.77
N LEU A 7 -19.39 0.58 0.06
CA LEU A 7 -18.99 -0.82 -0.06
C LEU A 7 -18.20 -1.01 -1.35
N PHE A 8 -16.97 -1.47 -1.23
CA PHE A 8 -16.07 -1.74 -2.34
C PHE A 8 -15.73 -3.22 -2.37
N HIS A 9 -16.02 -3.90 -3.48
CA HIS A 9 -15.69 -5.30 -3.71
C HIS A 9 -14.37 -5.42 -4.47
N PHE A 10 -13.55 -6.40 -4.08
CA PHE A 10 -12.33 -6.77 -4.79
C PHE A 10 -11.95 -8.22 -4.51
N ILE A 11 -11.14 -8.80 -5.39
CA ILE A 11 -10.72 -10.20 -5.29
C ILE A 11 -9.29 -10.27 -4.75
N ILE A 12 -8.99 -11.23 -3.88
CA ILE A 12 -7.62 -11.54 -3.43
C ILE A 12 -7.34 -13.03 -3.60
N SER A 13 -6.07 -13.42 -3.49
CA SER A 13 -5.66 -14.82 -3.36
C SER A 13 -5.93 -15.32 -1.94
N GLU A 14 -6.12 -16.63 -1.76
CA GLU A 14 -6.33 -17.23 -0.43
C GLU A 14 -5.08 -17.09 0.44
N SER A 15 -3.88 -17.20 -0.14
CA SER A 15 -2.63 -16.89 0.56
C SER A 15 -2.58 -15.44 1.07
N MET A 16 -2.99 -14.45 0.27
CA MET A 16 -3.07 -13.07 0.74
C MET A 16 -4.05 -12.91 1.89
N ASN A 17 -5.16 -13.67 1.91
CA ASN A 17 -6.06 -13.64 3.05
C ASN A 17 -5.39 -14.22 4.30
N ASN A 18 -4.96 -15.48 4.22
CA ASN A 18 -4.59 -16.28 5.38
C ASN A 18 -3.19 -15.91 5.94
N THR A 19 -2.29 -15.42 5.08
CA THR A 19 -0.92 -15.09 5.48
C THR A 19 -0.75 -13.60 5.74
N VAL A 20 -1.35 -12.74 4.92
CA VAL A 20 -1.08 -11.30 4.96
C VAL A 20 -2.14 -10.57 5.79
N ILE A 21 -3.43 -10.74 5.47
CA ILE A 21 -4.51 -10.03 6.14
C ILE A 21 -4.71 -10.55 7.57
N ASP A 22 -4.77 -11.87 7.76
CA ASP A 22 -4.96 -12.47 9.08
C ASP A 22 -3.81 -12.14 10.04
N PHE A 23 -2.57 -12.11 9.53
CA PHE A 23 -1.41 -11.62 10.28
C PHE A 23 -1.61 -10.17 10.73
N LEU A 24 -1.96 -9.27 9.81
CA LEU A 24 -2.15 -7.86 10.14
C LEU A 24 -3.31 -7.64 11.13
N LEU A 25 -4.42 -8.38 11.00
CA LEU A 25 -5.54 -8.32 11.95
C LEU A 25 -5.07 -8.70 13.36
N LYS A 26 -4.31 -9.79 13.46
CA LYS A 26 -3.74 -10.28 14.73
C LYS A 26 -2.77 -9.28 15.34
N GLU A 27 -1.81 -8.78 14.56
CA GLU A 27 -0.80 -7.83 15.05
C GLU A 27 -1.45 -6.53 15.52
N PHE A 28 -2.34 -5.94 14.71
CA PHE A 28 -3.03 -4.70 15.06
C PHE A 28 -4.09 -4.89 16.16
N LYS A 29 -4.44 -6.13 16.53
CA LYS A 29 -5.54 -6.47 17.43
C LYS A 29 -6.88 -5.86 16.98
N ILE A 30 -7.12 -5.88 15.67
CA ILE A 30 -8.34 -5.38 15.04
C ILE A 30 -9.17 -6.57 14.54
N ASN A 31 -10.48 -6.55 14.81
CA ASN A 31 -11.37 -7.68 14.51
C ASN A 31 -11.98 -7.64 13.10
N THR A 32 -11.87 -6.51 12.39
CA THR A 32 -12.47 -6.37 11.06
C THR A 32 -11.49 -5.84 10.02
N PHE A 33 -11.54 -6.42 8.82
CA PHE A 33 -10.70 -5.98 7.70
C PHE A 33 -10.94 -4.51 7.33
N SER A 34 -12.19 -4.04 7.42
CA SER A 34 -12.50 -2.65 7.07
C SER A 34 -11.87 -1.65 8.03
N GLU A 35 -11.91 -1.91 9.33
CA GLU A 35 -11.28 -1.06 10.35
C GLU A 35 -9.75 -1.09 10.25
N LEU A 36 -9.17 -2.27 10.01
CA LEU A 36 -7.74 -2.43 9.76
C LEU A 36 -7.31 -1.58 8.57
N PHE A 37 -8.04 -1.69 7.45
CA PHE A 37 -7.73 -0.92 6.26
C PHE A 37 -7.88 0.58 6.47
N GLU A 38 -8.95 1.07 7.13
CA GLU A 38 -9.11 2.50 7.44
C GLU A 38 -7.93 3.03 8.26
N THR A 39 -7.46 2.25 9.25
CA THR A 39 -6.30 2.58 10.08
C THR A 39 -5.03 2.71 9.24
N MET A 40 -4.72 1.69 8.44
CA MET A 40 -3.55 1.68 7.56
C MET A 40 -3.62 2.83 6.55
N PHE A 41 -4.77 3.00 5.90
CA PHE A 41 -4.99 4.02 4.87
C PHE A 41 -4.71 5.43 5.41
N ARG A 42 -5.24 5.78 6.59
CA ARG A 42 -5.06 7.11 7.18
C ARG A 42 -3.59 7.45 7.44
N LEU A 43 -2.78 6.47 7.85
CA LEU A 43 -1.34 6.65 8.10
C LEU A 43 -0.55 6.98 6.82
N VAL A 44 -0.94 6.38 5.69
CA VAL A 44 -0.22 6.51 4.41
C VAL A 44 -0.90 7.44 3.40
N ASN A 45 -2.09 7.96 3.69
CA ASN A 45 -2.87 8.81 2.78
C ASN A 45 -2.06 9.99 2.24
N LYS A 46 -1.33 10.69 3.12
CA LYS A 46 -0.50 11.83 2.70
C LYS A 46 0.85 11.42 2.07
N LYS A 47 1.24 10.15 2.18
CA LYS A 47 2.55 9.61 1.76
C LYS A 47 2.50 8.97 0.38
N ILE A 48 1.44 8.19 0.08
CA ILE A 48 1.27 7.51 -1.21
C ILE A 48 1.37 8.48 -2.40
N PRO A 49 0.70 9.64 -2.40
CA PRO A 49 0.84 10.60 -3.51
C PRO A 49 2.28 11.05 -3.77
N LYS A 50 3.07 11.19 -2.70
CA LYS A 50 4.47 11.61 -2.80
C LYS A 50 5.36 10.48 -3.32
N MET A 51 5.10 9.25 -2.91
CA MET A 51 5.81 8.07 -3.42
C MET A 51 5.47 7.82 -4.89
N LYS A 52 4.20 7.91 -5.29
CA LYS A 52 3.80 7.73 -6.69
C LYS A 52 4.44 8.77 -7.62
N ARG A 53 4.67 10.01 -7.14
CA ARG A 53 5.43 11.04 -7.89
C ARG A 53 6.87 10.63 -8.21
N ILE A 54 7.50 9.77 -7.41
CA ILE A 54 8.86 9.27 -7.67
C ILE A 54 8.89 8.37 -8.90
N ILE A 55 7.83 7.56 -9.08
CA ILE A 55 7.72 6.62 -10.21
C ILE A 55 7.26 7.34 -11.49
N GLY A 56 6.56 8.47 -11.36
CA GLY A 56 6.10 9.32 -12.46
C GLY A 56 4.68 9.00 -12.91
N ASN A 57 4.20 9.70 -13.95
CA ASN A 57 2.92 9.41 -14.58
C ASN A 57 3.07 8.16 -15.45
N HIS A 58 2.43 7.07 -15.06
CA HIS A 58 2.60 5.79 -15.72
C HIS A 58 1.29 5.02 -15.79
N ARG A 59 1.09 4.24 -16.86
CA ARG A 59 -0.03 3.29 -16.94
C ARG A 59 0.39 2.06 -16.16
N SER A 60 -0.35 1.73 -15.11
CA SER A 60 -0.09 0.49 -14.39
C SER A 60 -0.73 -0.64 -15.16
N GLU A 61 0.07 -1.54 -15.70
CA GLU A 61 -0.43 -2.81 -16.25
C GLU A 61 -0.91 -3.71 -15.10
N TYR A 62 -1.72 -4.72 -15.40
CA TYR A 62 -2.30 -5.61 -14.40
C TYR A 62 -1.20 -6.17 -13.49
N ALA A 63 -1.31 -5.92 -12.18
CA ALA A 63 -0.63 -6.78 -11.22
C ALA A 63 -1.46 -8.06 -11.20
N VAL A 64 -0.99 -9.08 -11.93
CA VAL A 64 -1.60 -10.41 -11.92
C VAL A 64 -1.82 -10.81 -10.46
N ILE A 65 -3.07 -11.06 -10.08
CA ILE A 65 -3.40 -11.69 -8.79
C ILE A 65 -2.66 -13.02 -8.86
N ASP A 66 -1.68 -13.22 -7.96
CA ASP A 66 -0.72 -14.32 -7.92
C ASP A 66 -0.89 -15.37 -9.03
N ASN A 67 0.11 -15.49 -9.89
CA ASN A 67 0.14 -16.47 -10.98
C ASN A 67 0.28 -17.93 -10.49
N THR A 68 0.28 -18.16 -9.18
CA THR A 68 0.14 -19.49 -8.57
C THR A 68 -1.31 -19.93 -8.66
N ASP A 69 -1.58 -21.24 -8.75
CA ASP A 69 -2.93 -21.83 -8.66
C ASP A 69 -3.54 -21.63 -7.25
N ASP A 70 -3.77 -20.37 -6.89
CA ASP A 70 -4.33 -19.96 -5.62
C ASP A 70 -5.82 -19.65 -5.80
N LYS A 71 -6.62 -20.08 -4.83
CA LYS A 71 -8.06 -19.88 -4.84
C LYS A 71 -8.37 -18.38 -4.76
N ARG A 72 -9.21 -17.91 -5.68
CA ARG A 72 -9.68 -16.51 -5.70
C ARG A 72 -10.77 -16.34 -4.64
N LEU A 73 -10.59 -15.36 -3.75
CA LEU A 73 -11.54 -15.02 -2.69
C LEU A 73 -12.12 -13.62 -2.87
N ASP A 74 -13.44 -13.52 -2.78
CA ASP A 74 -14.14 -12.23 -2.75
C ASP A 74 -13.97 -11.55 -1.39
N LYS A 75 -13.58 -10.27 -1.42
CA LYS A 75 -13.49 -9.41 -0.24
C LYS A 75 -14.27 -8.14 -0.42
N TYR A 76 -14.76 -7.66 0.72
CA TYR A 76 -15.60 -6.48 0.82
C TYR A 76 -14.97 -5.51 1.80
N LEU A 77 -14.75 -4.29 1.33
CA LEU A 77 -14.18 -3.19 2.08
C LEU A 77 -15.27 -2.13 2.28
N ARG A 78 -15.64 -1.89 3.54
CA ARG A 78 -16.64 -0.88 3.90
C ARG A 78 -15.96 0.31 4.58
N ILE A 79 -15.71 1.36 3.80
CA ILE A 79 -14.93 2.55 4.21
C ILE A 79 -15.75 3.82 4.13
N SER A 80 -15.30 4.90 4.77
CA SER A 80 -15.92 6.21 4.63
C SER A 80 -16.00 6.65 3.16
N GLU A 81 -17.03 7.42 2.81
CA GLU A 81 -17.18 7.98 1.45
C GLU A 81 -15.98 8.85 1.04
N ALA A 82 -15.40 9.60 1.99
CA ALA A 82 -14.20 10.39 1.76
C ALA A 82 -12.98 9.53 1.39
N ASP A 83 -12.74 8.45 2.14
CA ASP A 83 -11.63 7.52 1.86
C ASP A 83 -11.82 6.81 0.51
N TYR A 84 -13.05 6.39 0.21
CA TYR A 84 -13.40 5.80 -1.09
C TYR A 84 -13.10 6.76 -2.25
N LEU A 85 -13.57 8.01 -2.17
CA LEU A 85 -13.33 9.02 -3.20
C LEU A 85 -11.84 9.35 -3.34
N GLN A 86 -11.08 9.32 -2.25
CA GLN A 86 -9.64 9.54 -2.28
C GLN A 86 -8.90 8.41 -3.03
N ILE A 87 -9.26 7.15 -2.79
CA ILE A 87 -8.70 6.00 -3.52
C ILE A 87 -9.12 6.04 -4.99
N LYS A 88 -10.39 6.38 -5.28
CA LYS A 88 -10.90 6.55 -6.66
C LYS A 88 -10.12 7.65 -7.40
N ARG A 89 -9.84 8.76 -6.73
CA ARG A 89 -9.03 9.85 -7.27
C ARG A 89 -7.60 9.40 -7.57
N TRP A 90 -6.96 8.64 -6.70
CA TRP A 90 -5.63 8.10 -6.96
C TRP A 90 -5.60 7.13 -8.13
N HIS A 91 -6.62 6.27 -8.23
CA HIS A 91 -6.76 5.36 -9.37
C HIS A 91 -6.78 6.14 -10.69
N SER A 92 -7.58 7.21 -10.77
CA SER A 92 -7.64 8.08 -11.94
C SER A 92 -6.33 8.85 -12.19
N LEU A 93 -5.74 9.46 -11.16
CA LEU A 93 -4.54 10.30 -11.30
C LEU A 93 -3.27 9.51 -11.65
N TYR A 94 -3.09 8.32 -11.07
CA TYR A 94 -1.89 7.50 -11.28
C TYR A 94 -2.09 6.43 -12.34
N ASN A 95 -3.23 6.49 -13.04
CA ASN A 95 -3.65 5.53 -14.05
C ASN A 95 -3.38 4.08 -13.59
N GLU A 96 -3.75 3.81 -12.34
CA GLU A 96 -3.69 2.48 -11.77
C GLU A 96 -4.74 1.62 -12.47
N PHE A 97 -4.46 0.35 -12.71
CA PHE A 97 -5.41 -0.53 -13.40
C PHE A 97 -6.79 -0.56 -12.70
N GLY A 98 -6.82 -0.48 -11.36
CA GLY A 98 -8.05 -0.37 -10.59
C GLY A 98 -7.80 0.04 -9.15
N MET A 99 -8.87 0.48 -8.46
CA MET A 99 -8.83 0.79 -7.02
C MET A 99 -8.34 -0.40 -6.17
N ALA A 100 -8.64 -1.63 -6.61
CA ALA A 100 -8.22 -2.86 -5.94
C ALA A 100 -6.69 -2.99 -5.88
N SER A 101 -5.97 -2.53 -6.91
CA SER A 101 -4.50 -2.56 -6.92
C SER A 101 -3.93 -1.67 -5.83
N THR A 102 -4.47 -0.47 -5.67
CA THR A 102 -4.11 0.47 -4.59
C THR A 102 -4.39 -0.13 -3.21
N VAL A 103 -5.53 -0.80 -3.04
CA VAL A 103 -5.86 -1.47 -1.77
C VAL A 103 -4.83 -2.54 -1.45
N ARG A 104 -4.46 -3.38 -2.42
CA ARG A 104 -3.45 -4.45 -2.24
C ARG A 104 -2.06 -3.88 -1.98
N ASP A 105 -1.65 -2.83 -2.69
CA ASP A 105 -0.37 -2.13 -2.47
C ASP A 105 -0.24 -1.67 -1.00
N ILE A 106 -1.32 -1.11 -0.43
CA ILE A 106 -1.33 -0.67 0.97
C ILE A 106 -1.19 -1.85 1.93
N ILE A 107 -1.97 -2.91 1.73
CA ILE A 107 -1.94 -4.10 2.59
C ILE A 107 -0.54 -4.71 2.61
N LEU A 108 0.06 -4.91 1.42
CA LEU A 108 1.39 -5.49 1.30
C LEU A 108 2.48 -4.56 1.86
N PHE A 109 2.33 -3.24 1.70
CA PHE A 109 3.25 -2.28 2.29
C PHE A 109 3.28 -2.39 3.82
N PHE A 110 2.12 -2.49 4.46
CA PHE A 110 2.04 -2.67 5.91
C PHE A 110 2.54 -4.04 6.34
N TYR A 111 2.16 -5.11 5.66
CA TYR A 111 2.65 -6.46 5.98
C TYR A 111 4.17 -6.52 5.97
N ASN A 112 4.81 -6.06 4.88
CA ASN A 112 6.27 -6.06 4.76
C ASN A 112 6.94 -5.16 5.80
N GLY A 113 6.32 -4.01 6.11
CA GLY A 113 6.80 -3.10 7.15
C GLY A 113 6.76 -3.71 8.55
N VAL A 114 5.63 -4.29 8.94
CA VAL A 114 5.44 -4.95 10.23
C VAL A 114 6.33 -6.19 10.36
N MET A 115 6.44 -7.00 9.30
CA MET A 115 7.36 -8.14 9.26
C MET A 115 8.82 -7.73 9.50
N LYS A 116 9.23 -6.56 9.00
CA LYS A 116 10.61 -6.08 9.13
C LYS A 116 10.90 -5.40 10.46
N TYR A 117 9.98 -4.57 10.95
CA TYR A 117 10.24 -3.66 12.07
C TYR A 117 9.43 -3.98 13.34
N GLY A 118 8.58 -5.00 13.31
CA GLY A 118 7.52 -5.19 14.29
C GLY A 118 6.43 -4.12 14.16
N LEU A 119 5.28 -4.34 14.79
CA LEU A 119 4.16 -3.40 14.68
C LEU A 119 4.53 -2.02 15.25
N GLU A 120 5.02 -1.96 16.49
CA GLU A 120 5.32 -0.71 17.18
C GLU A 120 6.43 0.09 16.46
N GLY A 121 7.54 -0.58 16.11
CA GLY A 121 8.63 0.03 15.37
C GLY A 121 8.20 0.52 13.98
N PHE A 122 7.36 -0.26 13.28
CA PHE A 122 6.84 0.18 12.00
C PHE A 122 5.88 1.37 12.15
N LEU A 123 4.99 1.38 13.14
CA LEU A 123 4.07 2.49 13.37
C LEU A 123 4.79 3.79 13.72
N GLU A 124 5.88 3.71 14.51
CA GLU A 124 6.73 4.85 14.83
C GLU A 124 7.34 5.45 13.56
N ILE A 125 7.91 4.61 12.70
CA ILE A 125 8.62 5.07 11.50
C ILE A 125 7.63 5.50 10.41
N VAL A 126 6.56 4.74 10.16
CA VAL A 126 5.56 5.06 9.14
C VAL A 126 4.79 6.33 9.49
N GLY A 127 4.69 6.71 10.78
CA GLY A 127 4.12 7.97 11.22
C GLY A 127 4.94 9.19 10.78
N LYS A 128 6.27 9.06 10.75
CA LYS A 128 7.21 10.17 10.48
C LYS A 128 7.12 10.69 9.03
N LYS A 129 7.54 11.95 8.84
CA LYS A 129 7.60 12.60 7.53
C LYS A 129 8.68 11.95 6.66
N LEU A 130 8.33 11.59 5.43
CA LEU A 130 9.29 11.05 4.46
C LEU A 130 10.16 12.15 3.82
N ARG A 131 11.47 11.89 3.74
CA ARG A 131 12.48 12.62 2.98
C ARG A 131 12.44 12.17 1.52
N ILE A 132 11.43 12.65 0.79
CA ILE A 132 11.12 12.23 -0.58
C ILE A 132 12.30 12.42 -1.53
N ASP A 133 13.04 13.52 -1.43
CA ASP A 133 14.17 13.78 -2.35
C ASP A 133 15.29 12.75 -2.18
N LYS A 134 15.56 12.36 -0.93
CA LYS A 134 16.55 11.30 -0.64
C LYS A 134 16.09 9.95 -1.19
N LEU A 135 14.82 9.57 -0.92
CA LEU A 135 14.25 8.33 -1.45
C LEU A 135 14.27 8.32 -2.98
N LYS A 136 13.95 9.45 -3.62
CA LYS A 136 13.99 9.61 -5.09
C LYS A 136 15.40 9.41 -5.64
N ASN A 137 16.42 10.02 -5.03
CA ASN A 137 17.80 9.91 -5.49
C ASN A 137 18.32 8.48 -5.36
N ASP A 138 18.10 7.83 -4.21
CA ASP A 138 18.49 6.43 -4.01
C ASP A 138 17.75 5.50 -4.97
N PHE A 139 16.46 5.76 -5.23
CA PHE A 139 15.66 5.00 -6.18
C PHE A 139 16.18 5.15 -7.61
N LEU A 140 16.48 6.38 -8.06
CA LEU A 140 17.06 6.63 -9.38
C LEU A 140 18.43 5.97 -9.54
N GLY A 141 19.24 5.93 -8.49
CA GLY A 141 20.54 5.23 -8.50
C GLY A 141 20.43 3.71 -8.62
N LYS A 142 19.31 3.10 -8.21
CA LYS A 142 19.04 1.65 -8.34
C LYS A 142 18.20 1.28 -9.56
N MET A 143 17.54 2.26 -10.19
CA MET A 143 16.65 2.01 -11.32
C MET A 143 17.48 1.75 -12.59
N THR A 144 17.33 0.58 -13.18
CA THR A 144 17.83 0.31 -14.54
C THR A 144 16.75 0.65 -15.56
N GLN A 145 17.15 1.05 -16.78
CA GLN A 145 16.23 1.52 -17.83
C GLN A 145 15.19 0.46 -18.26
N LEU A 146 15.42 -0.82 -17.95
CA LEU A 146 14.62 -1.97 -18.42
C LEU A 146 13.49 -2.39 -17.47
N LEU A 147 13.33 -1.77 -16.30
CA LEU A 147 12.27 -2.16 -15.37
C LEU A 147 10.90 -1.69 -15.87
N ASN A 148 9.97 -2.63 -16.05
CA ASN A 148 8.56 -2.33 -16.24
C ASN A 148 7.98 -1.65 -14.99
N ILE A 149 6.76 -1.13 -15.11
CA ILE A 149 6.21 -0.27 -14.06
C ILE A 149 5.90 -0.99 -12.75
N THR A 150 5.47 -2.23 -12.85
CA THR A 150 5.20 -3.09 -11.69
C THR A 150 6.50 -3.37 -10.93
N ALA A 151 7.59 -3.64 -11.64
CA ALA A 151 8.91 -3.84 -11.07
C ALA A 151 9.44 -2.55 -10.41
N ARG A 152 9.23 -1.38 -11.03
CA ARG A 152 9.60 -0.08 -10.42
C ARG A 152 8.85 0.19 -9.12
N LYS A 153 7.55 -0.10 -9.05
CA LYS A 153 6.75 0.02 -7.82
C LYS A 153 7.26 -0.90 -6.73
N ARG A 154 7.45 -2.19 -7.06
CA ARG A 154 7.99 -3.19 -6.13
C ARG A 154 9.36 -2.76 -5.61
N LEU A 155 10.24 -2.30 -6.49
CA LEU A 155 11.56 -1.79 -6.12
C LEU A 155 11.47 -0.57 -5.19
N LEU A 156 10.59 0.40 -5.47
CA LEU A 156 10.43 1.57 -4.61
C LEU A 156 9.93 1.18 -3.20
N TYR A 157 8.92 0.31 -3.13
CA TYR A 157 8.39 -0.17 -1.85
C TYR A 157 9.44 -1.00 -1.09
N ALA A 158 10.14 -1.91 -1.76
CA ALA A 158 11.21 -2.70 -1.17
C ALA A 158 12.35 -1.81 -0.66
N LEU A 159 12.83 -0.86 -1.48
CA LEU A 159 13.87 0.09 -1.08
C LEU A 159 13.45 0.89 0.15
N LEU A 160 12.22 1.43 0.15
CA LEU A 160 11.69 2.18 1.27
C LEU A 160 11.60 1.32 2.53
N ILE A 161 10.96 0.16 2.45
CA ILE A 161 10.84 -0.75 3.60
C ILE A 161 12.22 -1.19 4.07
N GLU A 162 13.17 -1.47 3.18
CA GLU A 162 14.47 -1.95 3.59
C GLU A 162 15.27 -0.92 4.39
N ASN A 163 15.09 0.36 4.07
CA ASN A 163 15.92 1.46 4.56
C ASN A 163 15.08 2.56 5.21
N TYR A 164 13.88 2.23 5.72
CA TYR A 164 12.88 3.22 6.13
C TYR A 164 13.45 4.26 7.12
N PRO A 165 14.19 3.88 8.18
CA PRO A 165 14.83 4.85 9.08
C PRO A 165 15.70 5.90 8.38
N LYS A 166 16.34 5.58 7.25
CA LYS A 166 17.17 6.52 6.48
C LYS A 166 16.36 7.57 5.72
N TYR A 167 15.06 7.31 5.51
CA TYR A 167 14.15 8.13 4.73
C TYR A 167 13.14 8.91 5.56
N VAL A 168 13.21 8.84 6.88
CA VAL A 168 12.41 9.68 7.77
C VAL A 168 13.27 10.77 8.37
N TYR A 169 12.65 11.88 8.75
CA TYR A 169 13.32 12.88 9.58
C TYR A 169 13.47 12.31 10.98
N SER A 170 14.67 12.44 11.57
CA SER A 170 14.84 12.32 13.01
C SER A 170 14.03 13.44 13.65
N THR A 171 13.07 13.07 14.49
CA THR A 171 12.40 13.99 15.41
C THR A 171 13.35 14.40 16.51
#